data_AF-A0A1H0L5F3-F1
#
_entry.id   AF-A0A1H0L5F3-F1
#
_cell.length_a   1.000
_cell.length_b   1.000
_cell.length_c   1.000
_cell.angle_alpha   90.00
_cell.angle_beta   90.00
_cell.angle_gamma   90.00
#
_symmetry.space_group_name_H-M   'P 1'
#
loop_
_entity.id
_entity.type
_entity.pdbx_description
1 polymer ?
#
loop_
_entity_poly.entity_id
_entity_poly.type
_entity_poly.pdbx_seq_one_letter_code
_entity_poly.pdbx_strand_id
1 'polypeptide(L)'
;MSQGPAMNDAVRTSAPPRTAPPRTPLTARLHARATLAIEGLAPALATLTPGRAHVVYARPSPARDALFWQTAASALRGPACVLSTRDADNISGALREHGLDIEVNRALHARANLCALRPSAGRTGIDALIEALDALVEQCGARGTTFLLEGAEAFFNWHDATALALEGVRLCEWCADERCALLLVMAPPAAAEGQPGPDLHGFHGRFAGAVQLSQQQGQYTWEVAFWRDNQAVVAGEVLRLRFAPNEHRLMVASDTYSDAIEEAGMLAPDEQRVIVSREAVLRERYIPEDWRVVDSNEAAVATASKSVAATVVLHYAGMRDLEVLAGQVHRLRRSAGRALKIVVREDREAMRQHYELLMLNLGANAVVAQRTPFARMQAMIDGLQGQVFSRPILADYRAALSAVLTTTASGYVTASTFIALVRDAVERSRMIRLPHVLLQLPLLPEVAHIDALRACQMSRAGDLCTAGSDSLYAFFFACRMDDVDAVCQRVFKRPMADLFQGDLRSGDNESIAAELARFEAEIAELPAPDYSTWLPVQPMPPFRPEDASPDAFGQPAPADPAAAGATALAIAPGAQAAPVTLPLMAPRRASPSAAPRALPEPHPVPLKRQD
;
A
#
# COMPACT_ATOMS: atom_id res chain seq x y z
N MET A 1 63.56 -64.83 13.87
CA MET A 1 62.77 -65.30 15.03
C MET A 1 61.46 -64.52 15.01
N SER A 2 60.39 -65.14 14.49
CA SER A 2 59.17 -65.50 15.26
C SER A 2 58.40 -64.29 15.80
N GLN A 3 57.10 -64.04 15.60
CA GLN A 3 55.91 -64.74 15.08
C GLN A 3 54.91 -63.59 14.74
N GLY A 4 54.13 -63.65 13.66
CA GLY A 4 52.71 -64.11 13.68
C GLY A 4 51.72 -63.02 14.13
N PRO A 5 50.83 -62.48 13.25
CA PRO A 5 49.88 -61.42 13.62
C PRO A 5 48.61 -61.99 14.26
N ALA A 6 48.17 -61.38 15.36
CA ALA A 6 46.96 -61.76 16.07
C ALA A 6 45.72 -61.02 15.53
N MET A 7 44.73 -61.83 15.18
CA MET A 7 43.29 -61.57 15.07
C MET A 7 42.77 -60.45 15.99
N ASN A 8 41.88 -59.62 15.44
CA ASN A 8 40.75 -59.14 16.21
C ASN A 8 39.47 -59.16 15.35
N ASP A 9 38.54 -60.02 15.77
CA ASP A 9 37.22 -60.24 15.22
C ASP A 9 36.37 -58.97 15.32
N ALA A 10 35.99 -58.40 14.17
CA ALA A 10 34.92 -57.42 14.08
C ALA A 10 33.64 -58.14 13.66
N VAL A 11 32.75 -58.32 14.64
CA VAL A 11 31.38 -58.80 14.49
C VAL A 11 30.67 -58.00 13.39
N ARG A 12 30.42 -58.67 12.25
CA ARG A 12 29.54 -58.19 11.18
C ARG A 12 28.09 -58.49 11.57
N THR A 13 27.38 -57.51 12.12
CA THR A 13 25.91 -57.53 12.17
C THR A 13 25.37 -57.16 10.79
N SER A 14 24.86 -58.16 10.07
CA SER A 14 24.18 -58.03 8.79
C SER A 14 22.88 -57.24 8.93
N ALA A 15 22.83 -56.02 8.38
CA ALA A 15 21.58 -55.32 8.15
C ALA A 15 20.78 -56.04 7.04
N PRO A 16 19.45 -56.22 7.18
CA PRO A 16 18.64 -56.86 6.15
C PRO A 16 18.57 -55.97 4.90
N PRO A 17 18.37 -56.55 3.70
CA PRO A 17 18.25 -55.78 2.48
C PRO A 17 17.05 -54.85 2.60
N ARG A 18 17.28 -53.53 2.43
CA ARG A 18 16.22 -52.52 2.30
C ARG A 18 15.30 -52.94 1.16
N THR A 19 14.13 -53.43 1.51
CA THR A 19 13.03 -53.66 0.58
C THR A 19 12.72 -52.33 -0.11
N ALA A 20 12.88 -52.31 -1.43
CA ALA A 20 12.44 -51.19 -2.25
C ALA A 20 10.94 -50.97 -2.00
N PRO A 21 10.45 -49.73 -1.89
CA PRO A 21 9.03 -49.48 -1.73
C PRO A 21 8.28 -50.09 -2.93
N PRO A 22 7.09 -50.68 -2.70
CA PRO A 22 6.33 -51.30 -3.78
C PRO A 22 6.06 -50.24 -4.85
N ARG A 23 6.45 -50.54 -6.10
CA ARG A 23 6.17 -49.69 -7.25
C ARG A 23 4.66 -49.56 -7.37
N THR A 24 4.15 -48.39 -7.02
CA THR A 24 2.76 -47.98 -7.21
C THR A 24 2.39 -48.23 -8.69
N PRO A 25 1.23 -48.83 -9.00
CA PRO A 25 0.86 -49.14 -10.37
C PRO A 25 0.83 -47.88 -11.24
N LEU A 26 1.42 -47.98 -12.44
CA LEU A 26 1.60 -46.96 -13.48
C LEU A 26 0.30 -46.37 -14.09
N THR A 27 -0.85 -46.59 -13.45
CA THR A 27 -2.17 -46.11 -13.89
C THR A 27 -2.64 -44.86 -13.15
N ALA A 28 -1.85 -44.34 -12.20
CA ALA A 28 -2.04 -43.04 -11.55
C ALA A 28 -1.20 -41.92 -12.18
N ARG A 29 -1.07 -41.89 -13.52
CA ARG A 29 -0.89 -40.60 -14.22
C ARG A 29 -2.23 -39.85 -14.15
N LEU A 30 -2.60 -39.47 -12.92
CA LEU A 30 -3.59 -38.43 -12.66
C LEU A 30 -3.25 -37.29 -13.62
N HIS A 31 -4.19 -36.94 -14.50
CA HIS A 31 -4.13 -35.65 -15.18
C HIS A 31 -3.88 -34.63 -14.08
N ALA A 32 -2.67 -34.09 -14.00
CA ALA A 32 -2.36 -33.03 -13.06
C ALA A 32 -3.34 -31.92 -13.39
N ARG A 33 -4.35 -31.74 -12.52
CA ARG A 33 -5.33 -30.69 -12.70
C ARG A 33 -4.54 -29.39 -12.75
N ALA A 34 -4.70 -28.63 -13.83
CA ALA A 34 -4.08 -27.32 -13.91
C ALA A 34 -4.59 -26.51 -12.72
N THR A 35 -3.65 -25.97 -11.95
CA THR A 35 -3.93 -25.17 -10.76
C THR A 35 -3.29 -23.81 -10.96
N LEU A 36 -3.94 -22.77 -10.45
CA LEU A 36 -3.36 -21.44 -10.40
C LEU A 36 -2.06 -21.48 -9.60
N ALA A 37 -1.00 -20.89 -10.15
CA ALA A 37 0.31 -20.83 -9.52
C ALA A 37 0.41 -19.74 -8.43
N ILE A 38 -0.47 -19.82 -7.42
CA ILE A 38 -0.39 -19.03 -6.19
C ILE A 38 -0.06 -19.97 -5.04
N GLU A 39 1.11 -19.79 -4.44
CA GLU A 39 1.56 -20.58 -3.29
C GLU A 39 0.68 -20.32 -2.06
N GLY A 40 0.31 -21.37 -1.32
CA GLY A 40 -0.61 -21.25 -0.17
C GLY A 40 -2.08 -21.04 -0.54
N LEU A 41 -2.44 -20.91 -1.82
CA LEU A 41 -3.84 -20.85 -2.24
C LEU A 41 -4.51 -22.21 -2.04
N ALA A 42 -5.65 -22.21 -1.35
CA ALA A 42 -6.40 -23.45 -1.10
C ALA A 42 -6.73 -24.15 -2.43
N PRO A 43 -6.61 -25.50 -2.53
CA PRO A 43 -6.93 -26.23 -3.76
C PRO A 43 -8.34 -25.95 -4.31
N ALA A 44 -9.30 -25.67 -3.42
CA ALA A 44 -10.67 -25.29 -3.76
C ALA A 44 -10.77 -23.95 -4.51
N LEU A 45 -9.75 -23.08 -4.42
CA LEU A 45 -9.64 -21.78 -5.09
C LEU A 45 -8.64 -21.78 -6.27
N ALA A 46 -7.78 -22.80 -6.35
CA ALA A 46 -6.74 -22.88 -7.38
C ALA A 46 -7.11 -23.78 -8.56
N THR A 47 -8.01 -24.75 -8.36
CA THR A 47 -8.26 -25.81 -9.36
C THR A 47 -9.05 -25.31 -10.57
N LEU A 48 -8.55 -25.59 -11.77
CA LEU A 48 -9.28 -25.41 -13.03
C LEU A 48 -10.02 -26.70 -13.41
N THR A 49 -11.34 -26.67 -13.30
CA THR A 49 -12.19 -27.84 -13.58
C THR A 49 -12.36 -28.06 -15.10
N PRO A 50 -12.09 -29.27 -15.64
CA PRO A 50 -12.38 -29.61 -17.04
C PRO A 50 -13.86 -29.41 -17.38
N GLY A 51 -14.14 -28.88 -18.56
CA GLY A 51 -15.51 -28.57 -19.00
C GLY A 51 -16.03 -27.23 -18.50
N ARG A 52 -15.19 -26.40 -17.88
CA ARG A 52 -15.60 -25.15 -17.22
C ARG A 52 -14.68 -23.99 -17.55
N ALA A 53 -15.28 -22.80 -17.66
CA ALA A 53 -14.59 -21.53 -17.77
C ALA A 53 -14.42 -20.84 -16.40
N HIS A 54 -13.27 -20.23 -16.19
CA HIS A 54 -12.92 -19.41 -15.04
C HIS A 54 -12.37 -18.08 -15.53
N VAL A 55 -12.62 -16.99 -14.80
CA VAL A 55 -12.13 -15.65 -15.15
C VAL A 55 -11.44 -15.00 -13.96
N VAL A 56 -10.30 -14.38 -14.23
CA VAL A 56 -9.59 -13.50 -13.31
C VAL A 56 -9.56 -12.11 -13.92
N TYR A 57 -10.25 -11.18 -13.30
CA TYR A 57 -10.21 -9.77 -13.66
C TYR A 57 -8.98 -9.13 -13.03
N ALA A 58 -8.01 -8.73 -13.87
CA ALA A 58 -6.75 -8.17 -13.44
C ALA A 58 -6.28 -7.08 -14.40
N ARG A 59 -6.09 -5.86 -13.88
CA ARG A 59 -5.42 -4.79 -14.63
C ARG A 59 -3.94 -5.16 -14.85
N PRO A 60 -3.29 -4.66 -15.93
CA PRO A 60 -1.86 -4.85 -16.14
C PRO A 60 -1.06 -4.49 -14.88
N SER A 61 -0.36 -5.47 -14.32
CA SER A 61 0.40 -5.32 -13.09
C SER A 61 1.39 -6.49 -12.95
N PRO A 62 2.47 -6.33 -12.16
CA PRO A 62 3.39 -7.45 -11.88
C PRO A 62 2.70 -8.70 -11.31
N ALA A 63 1.63 -8.52 -10.52
CA ALA A 63 0.88 -9.66 -9.97
C ALA A 63 0.05 -10.37 -11.05
N ARG A 64 -0.54 -9.66 -12.01
CA ARG A 64 -1.21 -10.28 -13.16
C ARG A 64 -0.23 -11.15 -13.95
N ASP A 65 0.96 -10.60 -14.22
CA ASP A 65 1.98 -11.28 -15.01
C ASP A 65 2.51 -12.52 -14.26
N ALA A 66 2.84 -12.38 -12.98
CA ALA A 66 3.22 -13.51 -12.12
C ALA A 66 2.14 -14.60 -12.07
N LEU A 67 0.87 -14.23 -11.85
CA LEU A 67 -0.22 -15.20 -11.85
C LEU A 67 -0.31 -15.95 -13.19
N PHE A 68 -0.40 -15.23 -14.29
CA PHE A 68 -0.68 -15.83 -15.60
C PHE A 68 0.52 -16.64 -16.10
N TRP A 69 1.70 -16.03 -16.15
CA TRP A 69 2.87 -16.63 -16.77
C TRP A 69 3.48 -17.75 -15.94
N GLN A 70 3.40 -17.70 -14.61
CA GLN A 70 3.79 -18.83 -13.78
C GLN A 70 2.81 -20.01 -13.90
N THR A 71 1.50 -19.72 -14.00
CA THR A 71 0.48 -20.75 -14.28
C THR A 71 0.71 -21.36 -15.65
N ALA A 72 1.03 -20.54 -16.66
CA ALA A 72 1.37 -20.97 -18.02
C ALA A 72 2.65 -21.82 -18.05
N ALA A 73 3.73 -21.37 -17.41
CA ALA A 73 4.99 -22.09 -17.34
C ALA A 73 4.84 -23.49 -16.71
N SER A 74 3.99 -23.61 -15.69
CA SER A 74 3.63 -24.90 -15.08
C SER A 74 2.77 -25.76 -16.02
N ALA A 75 1.72 -25.18 -16.63
CA ALA A 75 0.79 -25.88 -17.50
C ALA A 75 1.43 -26.41 -18.79
N LEU A 76 2.37 -25.67 -19.37
CA LEU A 76 3.09 -26.02 -20.61
C LEU A 76 4.01 -27.25 -20.46
N ARG A 77 4.29 -27.69 -19.22
CA ARG A 77 4.95 -28.98 -18.95
C ARG A 77 4.01 -30.18 -19.14
N GLY A 78 2.70 -29.94 -19.28
CA GLY A 78 1.67 -30.90 -19.67
C GLY A 78 0.95 -30.50 -20.96
N PRO A 79 -0.11 -31.22 -21.35
CA PRO A 79 -0.94 -30.86 -22.50
C PRO A 79 -1.78 -29.61 -22.17
N ALA A 80 -1.30 -28.43 -22.59
CA ALA A 80 -1.98 -27.15 -22.38
C ALA A 80 -1.80 -26.22 -23.58
N CYS A 81 -2.78 -25.34 -23.80
CA CYS A 81 -2.73 -24.29 -24.81
C CYS A 81 -2.67 -22.93 -24.11
N VAL A 82 -1.58 -22.19 -24.31
CA VAL A 82 -1.40 -20.83 -23.79
C VAL A 82 -1.55 -19.86 -24.95
N LEU A 83 -2.46 -18.92 -24.81
CA LEU A 83 -2.74 -17.90 -25.80
C LEU A 83 -2.62 -16.51 -25.17
N SER A 84 -1.99 -15.58 -25.86
CA SER A 84 -1.83 -14.20 -25.38
C SER A 84 -1.91 -13.21 -26.54
N THR A 85 -2.47 -12.03 -26.31
CA THR A 85 -2.43 -10.93 -27.29
C THR A 85 -1.08 -10.20 -27.35
N ARG A 86 -0.07 -10.62 -26.57
CA ARG A 86 1.32 -10.17 -26.73
C ARG A 86 1.92 -10.68 -28.06
N ASP A 87 3.01 -10.08 -28.50
CA ASP A 87 3.81 -10.65 -29.61
C ASP A 87 4.65 -11.85 -29.13
N ALA A 88 5.22 -12.60 -30.10
CA ALA A 88 5.97 -13.81 -29.80
C ALA A 88 7.19 -13.54 -28.89
N ASP A 89 7.89 -12.42 -29.10
CA ASP A 89 9.08 -12.06 -28.33
C ASP A 89 8.75 -11.75 -26.87
N ASN A 90 7.68 -10.99 -26.61
CA ASN A 90 7.23 -10.68 -25.25
C ASN A 90 6.66 -11.93 -24.55
N ILE A 91 6.03 -12.84 -25.28
CA ILE A 91 5.60 -14.14 -24.73
C ILE A 91 6.81 -14.96 -24.30
N SER A 92 7.83 -15.08 -25.16
CA SER A 92 9.08 -15.80 -24.85
C SER A 92 9.81 -15.18 -23.66
N GLY A 93 9.91 -13.84 -23.62
CA GLY A 93 10.48 -13.10 -22.50
C GLY A 93 9.76 -13.36 -21.18
N ALA A 94 8.43 -13.26 -21.17
CA ALA A 94 7.64 -13.48 -19.97
C ALA A 94 7.76 -14.92 -19.45
N LEU A 95 7.72 -15.93 -20.32
CA LEU A 95 7.93 -17.32 -19.88
C LEU A 95 9.33 -17.52 -19.28
N ARG A 96 10.36 -16.91 -19.86
CA ARG A 96 11.74 -16.99 -19.34
C ARG A 96 11.85 -16.35 -17.96
N GLU A 97 11.26 -15.17 -17.76
CA GLU A 97 11.21 -14.48 -16.45
C GLU A 97 10.50 -15.32 -15.39
N HIS A 98 9.54 -16.16 -15.80
CA HIS A 98 8.77 -17.05 -14.92
C HIS A 98 9.24 -18.51 -14.95
N GLY A 99 10.50 -18.76 -15.32
CA GLY A 99 11.18 -20.04 -15.12
C GLY A 99 10.95 -21.10 -16.20
N LEU A 100 10.55 -20.70 -17.41
CA LEU A 100 10.45 -21.57 -18.58
C LEU A 100 11.11 -20.95 -19.81
N ASP A 101 12.30 -21.44 -20.18
CA ASP A 101 12.96 -21.03 -21.42
C ASP A 101 12.57 -21.97 -22.57
N ILE A 102 11.73 -21.47 -23.48
CA ILE A 102 11.18 -22.24 -24.61
C ILE A 102 12.21 -22.56 -25.70
N GLU A 103 13.36 -21.86 -25.70
CA GLU A 103 14.47 -22.11 -26.63
C GLU A 103 15.25 -23.39 -26.26
N VAL A 104 15.10 -23.89 -25.03
CA VAL A 104 15.74 -25.12 -24.60
C VAL A 104 14.98 -26.32 -25.17
N ASN A 105 15.73 -27.28 -25.74
CA ASN A 105 15.13 -28.47 -26.34
C ASN A 105 14.29 -29.27 -25.32
N ARG A 106 13.05 -29.61 -25.71
CA ARG A 106 12.05 -30.29 -24.87
C ARG A 106 11.62 -29.51 -23.62
N ALA A 107 11.73 -28.18 -23.63
CA ALA A 107 11.16 -27.33 -22.58
C ALA A 107 9.63 -27.48 -22.48
N LEU A 108 8.95 -27.68 -23.62
CA LEU A 108 7.51 -27.83 -23.72
C LEU A 108 7.11 -29.31 -23.84
N HIS A 109 5.94 -29.65 -23.30
CA HIS A 109 5.32 -30.93 -23.58
C HIS A 109 5.00 -31.06 -25.08
N ALA A 110 5.11 -32.26 -25.66
CA ALA A 110 4.90 -32.49 -27.09
C ALA A 110 3.48 -32.16 -27.62
N ARG A 111 2.56 -31.83 -26.71
CA ARG A 111 1.15 -31.47 -26.98
C ARG A 111 0.78 -30.11 -26.39
N ALA A 112 1.77 -29.34 -25.97
CA ALA A 112 1.57 -27.99 -25.51
C ALA A 112 1.62 -27.02 -26.70
N ASN A 113 0.79 -25.99 -26.67
CA ASN A 113 0.76 -24.95 -27.69
C ASN A 113 0.95 -23.58 -27.05
N LEU A 114 1.67 -22.73 -27.76
CA LEU A 114 1.89 -21.34 -27.40
C LEU A 114 1.56 -20.47 -28.60
N CYS A 115 0.55 -19.63 -28.49
CA CYS A 115 0.00 -18.88 -29.62
C CYS A 115 -0.14 -17.40 -29.31
N ALA A 116 0.29 -16.54 -30.24
CA ALA A 116 -0.05 -15.14 -30.23
C ALA A 116 -1.45 -14.94 -30.85
N LEU A 117 -2.33 -14.26 -30.13
CA LEU A 117 -3.68 -13.92 -30.56
C LEU A 117 -3.72 -12.52 -31.17
N ARG A 118 -4.44 -12.40 -32.29
CA ARG A 118 -4.65 -11.13 -32.99
C ARG A 118 -6.12 -11.01 -33.38
N PRO A 119 -6.82 -9.93 -32.99
CA PRO A 119 -8.17 -9.68 -33.48
C PRO A 119 -8.14 -9.41 -34.99
N SER A 120 -9.07 -10.01 -35.73
CA SER A 120 -9.21 -9.81 -37.17
C SER A 120 -10.15 -8.63 -37.45
N ALA A 121 -9.75 -7.71 -38.33
CA ALA A 121 -10.63 -6.64 -38.79
C ALA A 121 -11.84 -7.24 -39.52
N GLY A 122 -13.05 -6.74 -39.21
CA GLY A 122 -14.29 -7.10 -39.91
C GLY A 122 -15.00 -8.37 -39.43
N ARG A 123 -14.54 -9.01 -38.34
CA ARG A 123 -15.23 -10.15 -37.71
C ARG A 123 -15.68 -9.80 -36.29
N THR A 124 -16.77 -10.41 -35.85
CA THR A 124 -17.17 -10.49 -34.44
C THR A 124 -16.06 -11.17 -33.64
N GLY A 125 -15.58 -10.50 -32.58
CA GLY A 125 -14.41 -10.94 -31.82
C GLY A 125 -14.55 -12.34 -31.24
N ILE A 126 -15.73 -12.66 -30.69
CA ILE A 126 -16.00 -13.96 -30.08
C ILE A 126 -15.99 -15.11 -31.09
N ASP A 127 -16.46 -14.88 -32.32
CA ASP A 127 -16.53 -15.92 -33.35
C ASP A 127 -15.13 -16.31 -33.81
N ALA A 128 -14.27 -15.30 -34.00
CA ALA A 128 -12.87 -15.52 -34.31
C ALA A 128 -12.12 -16.25 -33.16
N LEU A 129 -12.47 -15.94 -31.92
CA LEU A 129 -11.87 -16.61 -30.76
C LEU A 129 -12.28 -18.08 -30.68
N ILE A 130 -13.58 -18.39 -30.78
CA ILE A 130 -14.08 -19.77 -30.72
C ILE A 130 -13.52 -20.60 -31.88
N GLU A 131 -13.52 -20.08 -33.11
CA GLU A 131 -12.88 -20.78 -34.25
C GLU A 131 -11.40 -21.08 -34.01
N ALA A 132 -10.65 -20.14 -33.43
CA ALA A 132 -9.24 -20.35 -33.11
C ALA A 132 -9.06 -21.44 -32.04
N LEU A 133 -9.94 -21.47 -31.04
CA LEU A 133 -9.95 -22.51 -30.02
C LEU A 133 -10.31 -23.88 -30.61
N ASP A 134 -11.32 -23.96 -31.47
CA ASP A 134 -11.73 -25.18 -32.19
C ASP A 134 -10.58 -25.71 -33.05
N ALA A 135 -9.93 -24.86 -33.83
CA ALA A 135 -8.79 -25.25 -34.67
C ALA A 135 -7.64 -25.84 -33.84
N LEU A 136 -7.38 -25.31 -32.64
CA LEU A 136 -6.37 -25.85 -31.72
C LEU A 136 -6.77 -27.20 -31.12
N VAL A 137 -8.05 -27.38 -30.80
CA VAL A 137 -8.57 -28.68 -30.33
C VAL A 137 -8.43 -29.74 -31.43
N GLU A 138 -8.81 -29.40 -32.67
CA GLU A 138 -8.72 -30.29 -33.83
C GLU A 138 -7.28 -30.68 -34.17
N GLN A 139 -6.35 -29.71 -34.18
CA GLN A 139 -4.95 -29.95 -34.55
C GLN A 139 -4.16 -30.70 -33.49
N CYS A 140 -4.48 -30.54 -32.20
CA CYS A 140 -3.63 -30.99 -31.09
C CYS A 140 -4.26 -32.10 -30.23
N GLY A 141 -5.54 -32.40 -30.44
CA GLY A 141 -6.14 -33.72 -30.25
C GLY A 141 -6.39 -34.20 -28.82
N ALA A 142 -6.70 -33.35 -27.84
CA ALA A 142 -7.21 -33.84 -26.54
C ALA A 142 -8.38 -33.02 -26.01
N ARG A 143 -9.54 -33.67 -25.97
CA ARG A 143 -10.61 -33.34 -25.02
C ARG A 143 -10.03 -33.37 -23.61
N GLY A 144 -10.27 -32.32 -22.82
CA GLY A 144 -9.67 -32.18 -21.49
C GLY A 144 -8.35 -31.41 -21.42
N THR A 145 -7.95 -30.73 -22.50
CA THR A 145 -6.80 -29.79 -22.50
C THR A 145 -7.14 -28.54 -21.68
N THR A 146 -6.14 -27.94 -21.03
CA THR A 146 -6.31 -26.64 -20.36
C THR A 146 -5.92 -25.51 -21.30
N PHE A 147 -6.80 -24.52 -21.43
CA PHE A 147 -6.61 -23.29 -22.18
C PHE A 147 -6.41 -22.12 -21.22
N LEU A 148 -5.31 -21.40 -21.37
CA LEU A 148 -4.98 -20.19 -20.60
C LEU A 148 -4.90 -19.03 -21.58
N LEU A 149 -5.78 -18.04 -21.42
CA LEU A 149 -5.88 -16.89 -22.31
C LEU A 149 -5.59 -15.60 -21.55
N GLU A 150 -4.62 -14.83 -22.03
CA GLU A 150 -4.35 -13.47 -21.59
C GLU A 150 -4.73 -12.46 -22.68
N GLY A 151 -5.36 -11.36 -22.29
CA GLY A 151 -5.75 -10.32 -23.25
C GLY A 151 -7.06 -10.62 -23.99
N ALA A 152 -7.89 -11.53 -23.46
CA ALA A 152 -9.17 -11.90 -24.07
C ALA A 152 -10.16 -10.73 -24.14
N GLU A 153 -9.94 -9.64 -23.40
CA GLU A 153 -10.73 -8.41 -23.46
C GLU A 153 -10.86 -7.81 -24.87
N ALA A 154 -9.91 -8.11 -25.78
CA ALA A 154 -9.96 -7.64 -27.17
C ALA A 154 -11.03 -8.33 -28.03
N PHE A 155 -11.62 -9.43 -27.56
CA PHE A 155 -12.53 -10.28 -28.34
C PHE A 155 -13.99 -10.19 -27.90
N PHE A 156 -14.32 -9.42 -26.86
CA PHE A 156 -15.67 -9.32 -26.30
C PHE A 156 -16.33 -7.97 -26.58
N ASN A 157 -17.66 -7.97 -26.68
CA ASN A 157 -18.44 -6.76 -26.85
C ASN A 157 -18.83 -6.14 -25.51
N TRP A 158 -17.97 -5.28 -24.97
CA TRP A 158 -18.17 -4.64 -23.66
C TRP A 158 -19.28 -3.60 -23.59
N HIS A 159 -19.80 -3.13 -24.72
CA HIS A 159 -20.78 -2.06 -24.78
C HIS A 159 -22.23 -2.55 -24.77
N ASP A 160 -22.45 -3.85 -25.05
CA ASP A 160 -23.77 -4.47 -25.06
C ASP A 160 -23.81 -5.62 -24.05
N ALA A 161 -24.48 -5.39 -22.92
CA ALA A 161 -24.61 -6.38 -21.84
C ALA A 161 -25.30 -7.68 -22.28
N THR A 162 -26.24 -7.61 -23.23
CA THR A 162 -26.96 -8.80 -23.72
C THR A 162 -26.04 -9.64 -24.61
N ALA A 163 -25.34 -8.98 -25.54
CA ALA A 163 -24.34 -9.64 -26.38
C ALA A 163 -23.24 -10.26 -25.52
N LEU A 164 -22.69 -9.51 -24.56
CA LEU A 164 -21.64 -9.97 -23.65
C LEU A 164 -22.08 -11.20 -22.83
N ALA A 165 -23.30 -11.20 -22.30
CA ALA A 165 -23.84 -12.36 -21.59
C ALA A 165 -23.94 -13.60 -22.51
N LEU A 166 -24.39 -13.43 -23.75
CA LEU A 166 -24.44 -14.50 -24.74
C LEU A 166 -23.03 -15.01 -25.11
N GLU A 167 -22.05 -14.12 -25.25
CA GLU A 167 -20.64 -14.48 -25.49
C GLU A 167 -20.08 -15.36 -24.36
N GLY A 168 -20.37 -15.00 -23.10
CA GLY A 168 -20.00 -15.80 -21.93
C GLY A 168 -20.68 -17.18 -21.90
N VAL A 169 -21.95 -17.26 -22.30
CA VAL A 169 -22.68 -18.54 -22.45
C VAL A 169 -22.02 -19.43 -23.49
N ARG A 170 -21.70 -18.88 -24.66
CA ARG A 170 -21.08 -19.63 -25.78
C ARG A 170 -19.73 -20.21 -25.39
N LEU A 171 -18.90 -19.47 -24.65
CA LEU A 171 -17.63 -20.00 -24.13
C LEU A 171 -17.83 -21.15 -23.14
N CYS A 172 -18.84 -21.06 -22.29
CA CYS A 172 -19.15 -22.14 -21.33
C CYS A 172 -19.64 -23.40 -22.04
N GLU A 173 -20.46 -23.25 -23.09
CA GLU A 173 -20.95 -24.36 -23.91
C GLU A 173 -19.79 -25.03 -24.65
N TRP A 174 -18.94 -24.24 -25.30
CA TRP A 174 -17.71 -24.73 -25.93
C TRP A 174 -16.82 -25.51 -24.95
N CYS A 175 -16.59 -24.96 -23.75
CA CYS A 175 -15.81 -25.66 -22.72
C CYS A 175 -16.44 -27.02 -22.38
N ALA A 176 -17.77 -27.07 -22.23
CA ALA A 176 -18.50 -28.29 -21.86
C ALA A 176 -18.44 -29.35 -22.97
N ASP A 177 -18.64 -28.94 -24.22
CA ASP A 177 -18.65 -29.82 -25.39
C ASP A 177 -17.28 -30.45 -25.62
N GLU A 178 -16.21 -29.65 -25.55
CA GLU A 178 -14.84 -30.12 -25.72
C GLU A 178 -14.19 -30.64 -24.43
N ARG A 179 -14.92 -30.57 -23.30
CA ARG A 179 -14.46 -30.91 -21.96
C ARG A 179 -13.17 -30.18 -21.56
N CYS A 180 -12.89 -29.01 -22.14
CA CYS A 180 -11.69 -28.24 -21.89
C CYS A 180 -11.85 -27.35 -20.65
N ALA A 181 -10.76 -27.14 -19.90
CA ALA A 181 -10.73 -26.13 -18.84
C ALA A 181 -10.25 -24.82 -19.44
N LEU A 182 -10.94 -23.71 -19.18
CA LEU A 182 -10.59 -22.39 -19.69
C LEU A 182 -10.32 -21.44 -18.54
N LEU A 183 -9.17 -20.76 -18.56
CA LEU A 183 -8.86 -19.62 -17.70
C LEU A 183 -8.71 -18.36 -18.57
N LEU A 184 -9.51 -17.34 -18.30
CA LEU A 184 -9.36 -16.02 -18.87
C LEU A 184 -8.72 -15.09 -17.84
N VAL A 185 -7.59 -14.46 -18.18
CA VAL A 185 -6.98 -13.38 -17.39
C VAL A 185 -7.05 -12.09 -18.21
N MET A 186 -7.85 -11.14 -17.75
CA MET A 186 -8.29 -10.02 -18.58
C MET A 186 -8.58 -8.77 -17.76
N ALA A 187 -8.44 -7.61 -18.39
CA ALA A 187 -8.85 -6.33 -17.82
C ALA A 187 -10.10 -5.81 -18.57
N PRO A 188 -11.28 -5.73 -17.94
CA PRO A 188 -12.42 -5.10 -18.57
C PRO A 188 -12.11 -3.61 -18.83
N PRO A 189 -12.62 -3.01 -19.93
CA PRO A 189 -12.37 -1.62 -20.23
C PRO A 189 -12.87 -0.73 -19.09
N ALA A 190 -12.13 0.35 -18.82
CA ALA A 190 -12.56 1.33 -17.83
C ALA A 190 -13.87 1.98 -18.29
N ALA A 191 -14.82 2.15 -17.36
CA ALA A 191 -16.04 2.88 -17.63
C ALA A 191 -15.68 4.34 -18.00
N ALA A 192 -16.31 4.88 -19.04
CA ALA A 192 -16.24 6.31 -19.31
C ALA A 192 -16.87 7.10 -18.16
N GLU A 193 -16.40 8.34 -17.93
CA GLU A 193 -16.93 9.20 -16.86
C GLU A 193 -18.47 9.30 -16.94
N GLY A 194 -19.15 8.98 -15.84
CA GLY A 194 -20.61 9.04 -15.73
C GLY A 194 -21.38 7.85 -16.34
N GLN A 195 -20.70 6.85 -16.92
CA GLN A 195 -21.35 5.63 -17.40
C GLN A 195 -21.17 4.46 -16.42
N PRO A 196 -22.17 3.57 -16.27
CA PRO A 196 -21.99 2.33 -15.54
C PRO A 196 -20.93 1.46 -16.23
N GLY A 197 -20.11 0.75 -15.45
CA GLY A 197 -19.17 -0.24 -15.98
C GLY A 197 -19.87 -1.41 -16.67
N PRO A 198 -19.12 -2.22 -17.44
CA PRO A 198 -19.71 -3.37 -18.14
C PRO A 198 -20.36 -4.35 -17.16
N ASP A 199 -21.46 -4.98 -17.58
CA ASP A 199 -22.14 -6.00 -16.78
C ASP A 199 -21.36 -7.31 -16.78
N LEU A 200 -20.46 -7.43 -15.80
CA LEU A 200 -19.67 -8.64 -15.59
C LEU A 200 -20.53 -9.80 -15.08
N HIS A 201 -21.67 -9.52 -14.42
CA HIS A 201 -22.52 -10.56 -13.85
C HIS A 201 -23.19 -11.41 -14.92
N GLY A 202 -23.72 -10.75 -15.96
CA GLY A 202 -24.24 -11.42 -17.15
C GLY A 202 -23.17 -12.27 -17.85
N PHE A 203 -21.98 -11.71 -18.06
CA PHE A 203 -20.86 -12.39 -18.73
C PHE A 203 -20.43 -13.68 -18.01
N HIS A 204 -20.07 -13.58 -16.73
CA HIS A 204 -19.55 -14.72 -15.97
C HIS A 204 -20.64 -15.58 -15.31
N GLY A 205 -21.92 -15.34 -15.59
CA GLY A 205 -23.04 -15.99 -14.89
C GLY A 205 -23.03 -17.52 -14.94
N ARG A 206 -22.53 -18.12 -16.04
CA ARG A 206 -22.37 -19.59 -16.21
C ARG A 206 -20.97 -20.11 -15.91
N PHE A 207 -20.03 -19.25 -15.54
CA PHE A 207 -18.66 -19.64 -15.27
C PHE A 207 -18.60 -20.47 -13.98
N ALA A 208 -17.52 -21.26 -13.83
CA ALA A 208 -17.24 -21.96 -12.59
C ALA A 208 -16.51 -21.06 -11.59
N GLY A 209 -15.77 -20.04 -12.03
CA GLY A 209 -15.13 -19.10 -11.10
C GLY A 209 -14.97 -17.71 -11.68
N ALA A 210 -15.10 -16.72 -10.82
CA ALA A 210 -14.80 -15.32 -11.07
C ALA A 210 -14.04 -14.74 -9.86
N VAL A 211 -12.87 -14.19 -10.14
CA VAL A 211 -12.01 -13.54 -9.14
C VAL A 211 -11.56 -12.18 -9.66
N GLN A 212 -11.36 -11.23 -8.74
CA GLN A 212 -10.66 -10.00 -9.01
C GLN A 212 -9.30 -10.00 -8.33
N LEU A 213 -8.24 -9.85 -9.14
CA LEU A 213 -6.90 -9.53 -8.66
C LEU A 213 -6.72 -8.02 -8.77
N SER A 214 -6.69 -7.35 -7.62
CA SER A 214 -6.58 -5.90 -7.57
C SER A 214 -5.37 -5.45 -6.78
N GLN A 215 -4.89 -4.24 -7.07
CA GLN A 215 -3.89 -3.57 -6.27
C GLN A 215 -4.56 -2.43 -5.52
N GLN A 216 -4.76 -2.62 -4.21
CA GLN A 216 -5.32 -1.60 -3.35
C GLN A 216 -4.24 -1.01 -2.48
N GLN A 217 -3.99 0.29 -2.65
CA GLN A 217 -3.06 1.04 -1.82
C GLN A 217 -1.65 0.40 -1.74
N GLY A 218 -1.20 -0.27 -2.80
CA GLY A 218 0.12 -0.92 -2.85
C GLY A 218 0.15 -2.38 -2.36
N GLN A 219 -0.96 -2.93 -1.87
CA GLN A 219 -1.10 -4.36 -1.59
C GLN A 219 -1.89 -5.05 -2.71
N TYR A 220 -1.54 -6.29 -3.02
CA TYR A 220 -2.32 -7.11 -3.95
C TYR A 220 -3.37 -7.91 -3.18
N THR A 221 -4.61 -7.87 -3.66
CA THR A 221 -5.74 -8.63 -3.10
C THR A 221 -6.31 -9.58 -4.14
N TRP A 222 -6.65 -10.78 -3.67
CA TRP A 222 -7.36 -11.83 -4.39
C TRP A 222 -8.78 -11.90 -3.85
N GLU A 223 -9.70 -11.23 -4.53
CA GLU A 223 -11.10 -11.07 -4.13
C GLU A 223 -11.95 -12.08 -4.88
N VAL A 224 -12.41 -13.11 -4.16
CA VAL A 224 -13.18 -14.21 -4.73
C VAL A 224 -14.65 -13.84 -4.76
N ALA A 225 -15.19 -13.57 -5.95
CA ALA A 225 -16.64 -13.44 -6.10
C ALA A 225 -17.31 -14.80 -5.94
N PHE A 226 -16.83 -15.79 -6.69
CA PHE A 226 -17.14 -17.21 -6.48
C PHE A 226 -16.08 -18.08 -7.18
N TRP A 227 -15.81 -19.27 -6.65
CA TRP A 227 -15.03 -20.31 -7.30
C TRP A 227 -15.66 -21.66 -7.00
N ARG A 228 -15.94 -22.45 -8.04
CA ARG A 228 -16.67 -23.72 -7.95
C ARG A 228 -15.77 -24.85 -8.43
N ASP A 229 -15.50 -25.78 -7.52
CA ASP A 229 -15.06 -27.13 -7.86
C ASP A 229 -16.30 -28.06 -7.83
N ASN A 230 -16.15 -29.28 -8.32
CA ASN A 230 -17.14 -30.36 -8.22
C ASN A 230 -17.53 -30.71 -6.77
N GLN A 231 -16.77 -30.25 -5.76
CA GLN A 231 -17.00 -30.58 -4.35
C GLN A 231 -17.38 -29.38 -3.47
N ALA A 232 -17.03 -28.15 -3.87
CA ALA A 232 -17.18 -26.98 -3.02
C ALA A 232 -17.38 -25.70 -3.84
N VAL A 233 -18.05 -24.72 -3.21
CA VAL A 233 -18.13 -23.35 -3.71
C VAL A 233 -17.55 -22.44 -2.65
N VAL A 234 -16.53 -21.67 -3.01
CA VAL A 234 -15.96 -20.60 -2.18
C VAL A 234 -16.41 -19.27 -2.73
N ALA A 235 -16.86 -18.34 -1.87
CA ALA A 235 -17.34 -17.02 -2.29
C ALA A 235 -17.15 -16.00 -1.16
N GLY A 236 -16.82 -14.77 -1.53
CA GLY A 236 -16.67 -13.65 -0.60
C GLY A 236 -15.37 -13.61 0.21
N GLU A 237 -14.40 -14.48 -0.10
CA GLU A 237 -13.08 -14.45 0.54
C GLU A 237 -12.18 -13.40 -0.11
N VAL A 238 -11.40 -12.69 0.71
CA VAL A 238 -10.39 -11.72 0.27
C VAL A 238 -9.05 -12.15 0.85
N LEU A 239 -8.16 -12.63 -0.02
CA LEU A 239 -6.82 -13.05 0.39
C LEU A 239 -5.82 -11.96 0.01
N ARG A 240 -4.88 -11.66 0.91
CA ARG A 240 -3.75 -10.79 0.59
C ARG A 240 -2.69 -11.60 -0.13
N LEU A 241 -2.11 -11.04 -1.18
CA LEU A 241 -1.04 -11.67 -1.93
C LEU A 241 0.29 -10.94 -1.71
N ARG A 242 1.35 -11.73 -1.71
CA ARG A 242 2.76 -11.30 -1.66
C ARG A 242 3.54 -12.02 -2.75
N PHE A 243 4.74 -11.55 -3.02
CA PHE A 243 5.70 -12.19 -3.89
C PHE A 243 6.66 -13.04 -3.06
N ALA A 244 6.87 -14.29 -3.46
CA ALA A 244 7.95 -15.08 -2.91
C ALA A 244 9.30 -14.38 -3.21
N PRO A 245 10.24 -14.38 -2.26
CA PRO A 245 11.58 -13.86 -2.50
C PRO A 245 12.22 -14.49 -3.73
N ASN A 246 12.84 -13.68 -4.59
CA ASN A 246 13.71 -14.09 -5.71
C ASN A 246 13.10 -14.95 -6.84
N GLU A 247 11.80 -15.24 -6.85
CA GLU A 247 11.22 -16.16 -7.85
C GLU A 247 10.02 -15.60 -8.64
N HIS A 248 9.68 -14.31 -8.48
CA HIS A 248 8.50 -13.68 -9.10
C HIS A 248 7.19 -14.48 -8.92
N ARG A 249 7.10 -15.32 -7.88
CA ARG A 249 5.92 -16.15 -7.60
C ARG A 249 4.96 -15.44 -6.69
N LEU A 250 3.66 -15.62 -6.89
CA LEU A 250 2.67 -15.14 -5.92
C LEU A 250 2.45 -16.16 -4.81
N MET A 251 2.27 -15.67 -3.60
CA MET A 251 1.90 -16.45 -2.42
C MET A 251 0.79 -15.74 -1.65
N VAL A 252 -0.09 -16.51 -1.02
CA VAL A 252 -1.04 -15.99 -0.03
C VAL A 252 -0.26 -15.52 1.19
N ALA A 253 -0.49 -14.29 1.62
CA ALA A 253 0.08 -13.79 2.86
C ALA A 253 -0.52 -14.58 4.03
N SER A 254 0.33 -15.29 4.78
CA SER A 254 -0.06 -15.86 6.07
C SER A 254 -0.40 -14.69 7.02
N ASP A 255 -1.66 -14.61 7.44
CA ASP A 255 -2.11 -13.67 8.49
C ASP A 255 -1.91 -14.28 9.90
N THR A 256 -1.15 -15.38 10.04
CA THR A 256 -1.03 -16.15 11.28
C THR A 256 0.41 -16.26 11.76
N TYR A 257 0.60 -15.92 13.04
CA TYR A 257 1.68 -16.40 13.90
C TYR A 257 1.70 -17.93 13.88
N SER A 258 2.29 -18.51 12.83
CA SER A 258 2.75 -19.89 12.82
C SER A 258 4.17 -19.86 13.40
N ASP A 259 4.49 -20.75 14.33
CA ASP A 259 5.82 -20.88 14.96
C ASP A 259 6.95 -21.24 13.96
N ALA A 260 6.63 -21.37 12.67
CA ALA A 260 7.60 -21.38 11.60
C ALA A 260 7.84 -19.94 11.11
N ILE A 261 9.09 -19.48 11.15
CA ILE A 261 9.54 -18.28 10.44
C ILE A 261 9.40 -18.55 8.93
N GLU A 262 8.19 -18.52 8.41
CA GLU A 262 7.96 -18.41 6.98
C GLU A 262 8.41 -17.00 6.58
N GLU A 263 9.31 -16.91 5.61
CA GLU A 263 9.77 -15.62 5.09
C GLU A 263 8.55 -14.82 4.66
N ALA A 264 8.33 -13.70 5.36
CA ALA A 264 7.30 -12.74 5.00
C ALA A 264 7.58 -12.27 3.57
N GLY A 265 6.83 -12.81 2.59
CA GLY A 265 7.02 -12.49 1.17
C GLY A 265 7.00 -10.98 0.90
N MET A 266 7.53 -10.59 -0.25
CA MET A 266 7.62 -9.19 -0.68
C MET A 266 6.24 -8.63 -1.08
N LEU A 267 6.03 -7.33 -0.90
CA LEU A 267 4.84 -6.62 -1.33
C LEU A 267 4.77 -6.50 -2.86
N ALA A 268 5.92 -6.34 -3.51
CA ALA A 268 6.05 -6.29 -4.97
C ALA A 268 7.49 -6.66 -5.40
N PRO A 269 7.72 -6.97 -6.70
CA PRO A 269 9.05 -7.33 -7.18
C PRO A 269 10.09 -6.22 -7.04
N ASP A 270 9.65 -4.96 -7.01
CA ASP A 270 10.53 -3.79 -6.86
C ASP A 270 10.78 -3.39 -5.40
N GLU A 271 10.34 -4.19 -4.42
CA GLU A 271 10.45 -3.91 -2.99
C GLU A 271 11.87 -3.54 -2.56
N GLN A 272 12.85 -4.33 -2.99
CA GLN A 272 14.27 -4.15 -2.63
C GLN A 272 14.94 -2.98 -3.36
N ARG A 273 14.28 -2.39 -4.36
CA ARG A 273 14.87 -1.31 -5.14
C ARG A 273 14.93 -0.03 -4.31
N VAL A 274 16.10 0.59 -4.24
CA VAL A 274 16.29 1.91 -3.62
C VAL A 274 16.53 2.96 -4.69
N ILE A 275 15.75 4.04 -4.67
CA ILE A 275 15.89 5.23 -5.52
C ILE A 275 16.30 6.38 -4.62
N VAL A 276 17.45 6.98 -4.87
CA VAL A 276 18.01 8.03 -3.98
C VAL A 276 18.36 9.27 -4.77
N SER A 277 17.99 10.45 -4.28
CA SER A 277 18.49 11.70 -4.85
C SER A 277 19.99 11.86 -4.60
N ARG A 278 20.70 12.41 -5.59
CA ARG A 278 22.15 12.57 -5.55
C ARG A 278 22.59 13.40 -4.34
N GLU A 279 21.83 14.43 -4.00
CA GLU A 279 22.09 15.29 -2.84
C GLU A 279 21.97 14.53 -1.52
N ALA A 280 21.09 13.53 -1.43
CA ALA A 280 20.95 12.71 -0.23
C ALA A 280 22.17 11.79 0.00
N VAL A 281 23.03 11.52 -0.98
CA VAL A 281 24.20 10.63 -0.82
C VAL A 281 25.51 11.29 -1.26
N LEU A 282 25.50 12.59 -1.52
CA LEU A 282 26.64 13.32 -2.10
C LEU A 282 27.94 13.19 -1.31
N ARG A 283 27.85 13.00 0.02
CA ARG A 283 29.01 12.91 0.92
C ARG A 283 29.46 11.49 1.21
N GLU A 284 28.76 10.49 0.67
CA GLU A 284 29.07 9.09 0.93
C GLU A 284 30.19 8.59 0.02
N ARG A 285 31.13 7.86 0.61
CA ARG A 285 32.28 7.31 -0.12
C ARG A 285 31.92 6.05 -0.90
N TYR A 286 30.92 5.32 -0.41
CA TYR A 286 30.45 4.08 -0.97
C TYR A 286 28.93 4.09 -0.97
N ILE A 287 28.34 3.84 -2.14
CA ILE A 287 26.91 3.67 -2.34
C ILE A 287 26.75 2.26 -2.90
N PRO A 288 25.82 1.44 -2.39
CA PRO A 288 25.56 0.12 -2.93
C PRO A 288 25.22 0.18 -4.44
N GLU A 289 25.69 -0.79 -5.22
CA GLU A 289 25.53 -0.79 -6.68
C GLU A 289 24.07 -0.97 -7.13
N ASP A 290 23.27 -1.62 -6.29
CA ASP A 290 21.83 -1.83 -6.45
C ASP A 290 21.00 -0.56 -6.20
N TRP A 291 21.61 0.50 -5.62
CA TRP A 291 20.93 1.77 -5.41
C TRP A 291 20.94 2.61 -6.69
N ARG A 292 19.75 2.99 -7.12
CA ARG A 292 19.59 3.89 -8.26
C ARG A 292 19.69 5.34 -7.80
N VAL A 293 20.87 5.93 -8.01
CA VAL A 293 21.10 7.37 -7.78
C VAL A 293 20.51 8.18 -8.95
N VAL A 294 19.69 9.17 -8.64
CA VAL A 294 19.08 10.10 -9.60
C VAL A 294 19.43 11.54 -9.25
N ASP A 295 19.34 12.45 -10.21
CA ASP A 295 19.99 13.76 -10.08
C ASP A 295 19.35 14.72 -9.08
N SER A 296 18.07 14.54 -8.73
CA SER A 296 17.35 15.43 -7.79
C SER A 296 16.17 14.73 -7.13
N ASN A 297 15.57 15.36 -6.12
CA ASN A 297 14.30 14.91 -5.54
C ASN A 297 13.17 14.83 -6.59
N GLU A 298 13.13 15.74 -7.57
CA GLU A 298 12.11 15.70 -8.63
C GLU A 298 12.28 14.46 -9.52
N ALA A 299 13.51 14.13 -9.90
CA ALA A 299 13.82 12.92 -10.65
C ALA A 299 13.50 11.64 -9.84
N ALA A 300 13.73 11.68 -8.51
CA ALA A 300 13.37 10.60 -7.60
C ALA A 300 11.85 10.41 -7.55
N VAL A 301 11.08 11.49 -7.44
CA VAL A 301 9.61 11.46 -7.45
C VAL A 301 9.07 10.93 -8.77
N ALA A 302 9.60 11.40 -9.91
CA ALA A 302 9.16 10.96 -11.23
C ALA A 302 9.43 9.45 -11.46
N THR A 303 10.56 8.95 -10.97
CA THR A 303 10.93 7.53 -11.05
C THR A 303 10.07 6.69 -10.10
N ALA A 304 9.97 7.09 -8.83
CA ALA A 304 9.25 6.34 -7.81
C ALA A 304 7.72 6.37 -7.98
N SER A 305 7.17 7.34 -8.71
CA SER A 305 5.73 7.37 -9.05
C SER A 305 5.29 6.20 -9.93
N LYS A 306 6.24 5.49 -10.56
CA LYS A 306 5.98 4.29 -11.37
C LYS A 306 6.30 2.99 -10.62
N SER A 307 6.75 3.10 -9.37
CA SER A 307 7.09 1.98 -8.50
C SER A 307 5.91 1.59 -7.61
N VAL A 308 5.94 0.36 -7.13
CA VAL A 308 4.90 -0.17 -6.23
C VAL A 308 5.39 -0.17 -4.79
N ALA A 309 6.47 -0.90 -4.51
CA ALA A 309 6.98 -1.09 -3.16
C ALA A 309 8.42 -0.61 -2.98
N ALA A 310 9.02 0.04 -3.98
CA ALA A 310 10.39 0.56 -3.87
C ALA A 310 10.58 1.51 -2.68
N THR A 311 11.84 1.71 -2.29
CA THR A 311 12.24 2.72 -1.32
C THR A 311 12.73 3.96 -2.06
N VAL A 312 12.20 5.12 -1.72
CA VAL A 312 12.67 6.42 -2.23
C VAL A 312 13.25 7.25 -1.10
N VAL A 313 14.47 7.74 -1.30
CA VAL A 313 15.18 8.62 -0.36
C VAL A 313 15.23 10.03 -0.95
N LEU A 314 14.56 10.97 -0.28
CA LEU A 314 14.53 12.38 -0.62
C LEU A 314 15.48 13.16 0.29
N HIS A 315 16.07 14.21 -0.27
CA HIS A 315 16.99 15.11 0.44
C HIS A 315 16.22 16.27 1.08
N TYR A 316 16.61 16.64 2.30
CA TYR A 316 16.17 17.85 2.99
C TYR A 316 17.38 18.77 3.20
N ALA A 317 17.42 19.88 2.44
CA ALA A 317 18.51 20.85 2.53
C ALA A 317 18.32 21.85 3.68
N GLY A 318 17.06 22.22 3.98
CA GLY A 318 16.71 23.16 5.04
C GLY A 318 15.29 23.71 4.91
N MET A 319 14.95 24.69 5.75
CA MET A 319 13.57 25.20 5.87
C MET A 319 12.99 25.71 4.54
N ARG A 320 13.80 26.32 3.67
CA ARG A 320 13.34 26.89 2.38
C ARG A 320 12.72 25.85 1.45
N ASP A 321 13.15 24.60 1.54
CA ASP A 321 12.68 23.51 0.67
C ASP A 321 11.55 22.70 1.31
N LEU A 322 11.13 23.04 2.53
CA LEU A 322 10.14 22.28 3.30
C LEU A 322 8.81 22.14 2.56
N GLU A 323 8.31 23.22 1.95
CA GLU A 323 7.05 23.21 1.22
C GLU A 323 7.12 22.31 -0.03
N VAL A 324 8.21 22.43 -0.80
CA VAL A 324 8.44 21.62 -1.99
C VAL A 324 8.53 20.14 -1.61
N LEU A 325 9.31 19.82 -0.57
CA LEU A 325 9.47 18.47 -0.06
C LEU A 325 8.15 17.90 0.48
N ALA A 326 7.35 18.69 1.20
CA ALA A 326 6.02 18.31 1.67
C ALA A 326 5.12 17.88 0.51
N GLY A 327 5.09 18.68 -0.56
CA GLY A 327 4.34 18.36 -1.78
C GLY A 327 4.84 17.08 -2.47
N GLN A 328 6.16 16.86 -2.51
CA GLN A 328 6.77 15.66 -3.09
C GLN A 328 6.40 14.38 -2.32
N VAL A 329 6.54 14.39 -1.00
CA VAL A 329 6.18 13.26 -0.11
C VAL A 329 4.70 12.93 -0.27
N HIS A 330 3.84 13.95 -0.20
CA HIS A 330 2.40 13.77 -0.33
C HIS A 330 2.00 13.24 -1.72
N ARG A 331 2.57 13.80 -2.79
CA ARG A 331 2.34 13.36 -4.18
C ARG A 331 2.68 11.88 -4.35
N LEU A 332 3.85 11.46 -3.89
CA LEU A 332 4.27 10.05 -3.93
C LEU A 332 3.30 9.14 -3.19
N ARG A 333 2.88 9.53 -1.98
CA ARG A 333 1.94 8.74 -1.19
C ARG A 333 0.57 8.59 -1.87
N ARG A 334 0.11 9.63 -2.58
CA ARG A 334 -1.15 9.62 -3.36
C ARG A 334 -1.06 8.85 -4.67
N SER A 335 0.08 8.89 -5.38
CA SER A 335 0.24 8.27 -6.69
C SER A 335 0.70 6.81 -6.63
N ALA A 336 1.71 6.50 -5.80
CA ALA A 336 2.32 5.17 -5.72
C ALA A 336 1.68 4.27 -4.65
N GLY A 337 0.88 4.84 -3.74
CA GLY A 337 0.18 4.08 -2.70
C GLY A 337 1.00 3.86 -1.42
N ARG A 338 0.60 2.88 -0.59
CA ARG A 338 1.07 2.71 0.79
C ARG A 338 2.24 1.74 0.93
N ALA A 339 2.50 0.91 -0.09
CA ALA A 339 3.65 0.00 -0.11
C ALA A 339 4.97 0.73 -0.42
N LEU A 340 4.93 1.88 -1.11
CA LEU A 340 6.15 2.68 -1.34
C LEU A 340 6.74 3.16 -0.01
N LYS A 341 8.05 2.97 0.19
CA LYS A 341 8.74 3.45 1.39
C LYS A 341 9.39 4.79 1.08
N ILE A 342 8.95 5.84 1.78
CA ILE A 342 9.44 7.22 1.57
C ILE A 342 10.32 7.59 2.77
N VAL A 343 11.59 7.86 2.52
CA VAL A 343 12.56 8.26 3.52
C VAL A 343 13.01 9.69 3.22
N VAL A 344 13.00 10.56 4.22
CA VAL A 344 13.55 11.91 4.10
C VAL A 344 14.88 11.96 4.83
N ARG A 345 15.94 12.45 4.20
CA ARG A 345 17.28 12.54 4.79
C ARG A 345 17.71 13.99 4.94
N GLU A 346 18.06 14.38 6.15
CA GLU A 346 18.64 15.70 6.46
C GLU A 346 20.11 15.80 6.00
N ASP A 347 20.55 16.96 5.51
CA ASP A 347 21.96 17.23 5.16
C ASP A 347 22.64 18.28 6.04
N ARG A 348 22.19 19.54 6.05
CA ARG A 348 22.88 20.64 6.76
C ARG A 348 22.10 21.20 7.93
N GLU A 349 20.79 21.30 7.78
CA GLU A 349 19.88 21.81 8.78
C GLU A 349 19.09 20.63 9.38
N ALA A 350 19.08 20.53 10.71
CA ALA A 350 18.27 19.55 11.40
C ALA A 350 16.79 19.95 11.32
N MET A 351 15.93 19.00 10.97
CA MET A 351 14.50 19.23 10.92
C MET A 351 13.96 19.41 12.34
N ARG A 352 13.22 20.49 12.58
CA ARG A 352 12.55 20.67 13.86
C ARG A 352 11.50 19.57 14.04
N GLN A 353 11.29 19.11 15.27
CA GLN A 353 10.38 18.02 15.64
C GLN A 353 8.98 18.12 14.99
N HIS A 354 8.43 19.32 14.87
CA HIS A 354 7.11 19.52 14.26
C HIS A 354 7.09 19.39 12.73
N TYR A 355 8.18 19.74 12.06
CA TYR A 355 8.35 19.50 10.63
C TYR A 355 8.57 18.02 10.34
N GLU A 356 9.29 17.32 11.23
CA GLU A 356 9.44 15.87 11.16
C GLU A 356 8.09 15.17 11.27
N LEU A 357 7.29 15.53 12.28
CA LEU A 357 5.92 15.01 12.45
C LEU A 357 5.03 15.34 11.25
N LEU A 358 5.16 16.53 10.67
CA LEU A 358 4.47 16.89 9.43
C LEU A 358 4.85 15.91 8.30
N MET A 359 6.14 15.67 8.05
CA MET A 359 6.59 14.74 7.00
C MET A 359 6.02 13.33 7.20
N LEU A 360 6.05 12.82 8.43
CA LEU A 360 5.52 11.50 8.77
C LEU A 360 3.99 11.40 8.53
N ASN A 361 3.25 12.46 8.80
CA ASN A 361 1.80 12.49 8.56
C ASN A 361 1.45 12.71 7.08
N LEU A 362 2.28 13.43 6.33
CA LEU A 362 2.10 13.61 4.89
C LEU A 362 2.33 12.33 4.10
N GLY A 363 3.18 11.42 4.60
CA GLY A 363 3.41 10.13 3.98
C GLY A 363 4.81 9.54 4.14
N ALA A 364 5.75 10.23 4.81
CA ALA A 364 7.09 9.68 5.03
C ALA A 364 7.03 8.50 6.01
N ASN A 365 7.80 7.45 5.74
CA ASN A 365 7.99 6.32 6.64
C ASN A 365 9.01 6.67 7.73
N ALA A 366 10.06 7.41 7.37
CA ALA A 366 11.12 7.80 8.29
C ALA A 366 11.77 9.13 7.89
N VAL A 367 12.29 9.84 8.88
CA VAL A 367 13.19 10.97 8.71
C VAL A 367 14.55 10.57 9.29
N VAL A 368 15.60 10.65 8.48
CA VAL A 368 16.97 10.28 8.84
C VAL A 368 17.71 11.56 9.24
N ALA A 369 18.07 11.63 10.52
CA ALA A 369 18.74 12.78 11.09
C ALA A 369 20.11 13.04 10.46
N GLN A 370 20.54 14.31 10.39
CA GLN A 370 21.73 14.79 9.69
C GLN A 370 23.01 14.01 10.03
N ARG A 371 23.18 13.62 11.30
CA ARG A 371 24.39 12.96 11.82
C ARG A 371 24.29 11.43 11.85
N THR A 372 23.27 10.87 11.20
CA THR A 372 23.08 9.41 11.13
C THR A 372 24.14 8.81 10.21
N PRO A 373 24.98 7.87 10.69
CA PRO A 373 25.94 7.19 9.83
C PRO A 373 25.23 6.44 8.69
N PHE A 374 25.83 6.41 7.50
CA PHE A 374 25.22 5.78 6.32
C PHE A 374 24.86 4.30 6.54
N ALA A 375 25.70 3.53 7.24
CA ALA A 375 25.40 2.15 7.61
C ALA A 375 24.13 2.02 8.49
N ARG A 376 23.87 3.00 9.38
CA ARG A 376 22.64 3.02 10.17
C ARG A 376 21.43 3.37 9.31
N MET A 377 21.59 4.28 8.35
CA MET A 377 20.53 4.57 7.38
C MET A 377 20.18 3.34 6.53
N GLN A 378 21.17 2.56 6.08
CA GLN A 378 20.94 1.29 5.38
C GLN A 378 20.13 0.33 6.25
N ALA A 379 20.55 0.12 7.50
CA ALA A 379 19.80 -0.72 8.43
C ALA A 379 18.36 -0.23 8.69
N MET A 380 18.13 1.09 8.70
CA MET A 380 16.78 1.65 8.78
C MET A 380 15.96 1.33 7.52
N ILE A 381 16.57 1.43 6.34
CA ILE A 381 15.91 1.08 5.06
C ILE A 381 15.58 -0.42 5.03
N ASP A 382 16.48 -1.29 5.48
CA ASP A 382 16.24 -2.72 5.58
C ASP A 382 15.07 -3.03 6.53
N GLY A 383 15.00 -2.33 7.67
CA GLY A 383 13.89 -2.46 8.61
C GLY A 383 12.54 -1.96 8.08
N LEU A 384 12.52 -1.15 7.01
CA LEU A 384 11.30 -0.69 6.35
C LEU A 384 10.76 -1.69 5.31
N GLN A 385 11.53 -2.72 4.93
CA GLN A 385 11.06 -3.71 3.97
C GLN A 385 9.88 -4.52 4.55
N GLY A 386 8.89 -4.82 3.71
CA GLY A 386 7.64 -5.46 4.09
C GLY A 386 6.62 -4.55 4.78
N GLN A 387 6.98 -3.29 5.12
CA GLN A 387 6.06 -2.37 5.78
C GLN A 387 5.09 -1.72 4.80
N VAL A 388 3.83 -1.60 5.23
CA VAL A 388 2.80 -0.82 4.52
C VAL A 388 2.42 0.38 5.38
N PHE A 389 2.48 1.57 4.79
CA PHE A 389 2.16 2.81 5.49
C PHE A 389 0.72 2.78 6.05
N SER A 390 0.55 2.82 7.36
CA SER A 390 -0.75 2.60 8.01
C SER A 390 -1.52 3.88 8.36
N ARG A 391 -0.86 5.06 8.35
CA ARG A 391 -1.52 6.33 8.70
C ARG A 391 -2.50 6.78 7.59
N PRO A 392 -3.55 7.54 7.93
CA PRO A 392 -4.42 8.13 6.93
C PRO A 392 -3.63 9.02 5.96
N ILE A 393 -3.96 8.94 4.67
CA ILE A 393 -3.39 9.84 3.66
C ILE A 393 -4.26 11.09 3.66
N LEU A 394 -3.66 12.24 3.99
CA LEU A 394 -4.38 13.52 4.01
C LEU A 394 -4.89 13.86 2.60
N ALA A 395 -6.05 14.49 2.49
CA ALA A 395 -6.59 14.89 1.18
C ALA A 395 -5.88 16.14 0.63
N ASP A 396 -5.52 17.07 1.52
CA ASP A 396 -4.81 18.31 1.18
C ASP A 396 -3.58 18.49 2.07
N TYR A 397 -2.39 18.48 1.47
CA TYR A 397 -1.14 18.72 2.18
C TYR A 397 -0.94 20.20 2.56
N ARG A 398 -1.56 21.14 1.83
CA ARG A 398 -1.38 22.57 2.08
C ARG A 398 -2.03 22.98 3.39
N ALA A 399 -3.21 22.44 3.70
CA ALA A 399 -3.83 22.60 5.02
C ALA A 399 -2.96 22.04 6.16
N ALA A 400 -2.32 20.88 5.96
CA ALA A 400 -1.40 20.32 6.95
C ALA A 400 -0.14 21.18 7.14
N LEU A 401 0.41 21.70 6.05
CA LEU A 401 1.57 22.59 6.08
C LEU A 401 1.23 23.93 6.75
N SER A 402 0.07 24.52 6.43
CA SER A 402 -0.37 25.79 7.02
C SER A 402 -0.60 25.67 8.52
N ALA A 403 -1.17 24.56 9.00
CA ALA A 403 -1.35 24.29 10.43
C ALA A 403 -0.04 24.36 11.24
N VAL A 404 1.10 24.08 10.60
CA VAL A 404 2.43 24.11 11.22
C VAL A 404 3.16 25.44 10.99
N LEU A 405 2.97 26.10 9.85
CA LEU A 405 3.70 27.31 9.48
C LEU A 405 3.08 28.62 9.98
N THR A 406 1.77 28.65 10.21
CA THR A 406 1.03 29.90 10.48
C THR A 406 1.15 30.42 11.91
N THR A 407 1.72 29.63 12.84
CA THR A 407 1.89 30.06 14.22
C THR A 407 3.12 30.95 14.34
N THR A 408 2.94 32.27 14.33
CA THR A 408 4.03 33.26 14.35
C THR A 408 4.21 33.96 15.69
N ALA A 409 3.16 34.01 16.51
CA ALA A 409 3.22 34.62 17.84
C ALA A 409 4.13 33.81 18.78
N SER A 410 4.91 34.49 19.62
CA SER A 410 5.75 33.88 20.65
C SER A 410 5.80 34.75 21.89
N GLY A 411 5.99 34.14 23.06
CA GLY A 411 6.14 34.87 24.31
C GLY A 411 4.82 35.32 24.92
N TYR A 412 4.87 36.41 25.67
CA TYR A 412 3.72 36.89 26.41
C TYR A 412 2.65 37.48 25.48
N VAL A 413 1.40 37.05 25.69
CA VAL A 413 0.21 37.64 25.08
C VAL A 413 -0.86 37.86 26.15
N THR A 414 -1.82 38.74 25.88
CA THR A 414 -2.95 38.97 26.79
C THR A 414 -3.78 37.70 26.95
N ALA A 415 -4.45 37.54 28.10
CA ALA A 415 -5.12 36.29 28.45
C ALA A 415 -6.21 35.88 27.43
N SER A 416 -6.98 36.84 26.92
CA SER A 416 -7.98 36.60 25.86
C SER A 416 -7.33 36.16 24.54
N THR A 417 -6.19 36.76 24.19
CA THR A 417 -5.42 36.41 22.98
C THR A 417 -4.78 35.04 23.13
N PHE A 418 -4.28 34.71 24.32
CA PHE A 418 -3.75 33.39 24.64
C PHE A 418 -4.79 32.30 24.39
N ILE A 419 -5.99 32.42 24.98
CA ILE A 419 -7.07 31.45 24.82
C ILE A 419 -7.42 31.27 23.34
N ALA A 420 -7.59 32.36 22.60
CA ALA A 420 -7.91 32.32 21.17
C ALA A 420 -6.82 31.62 20.35
N LEU A 421 -5.55 32.00 20.55
CA LEU A 421 -4.41 31.43 19.82
C LEU A 421 -4.19 29.95 20.16
N VAL A 422 -4.34 29.55 21.43
CA VAL A 422 -4.19 28.14 21.83
C VAL A 422 -5.33 27.30 21.26
N ARG A 423 -6.58 27.77 21.32
CA ARG A 423 -7.73 27.08 20.69
C ARG A 423 -7.51 26.87 19.20
N ASP A 424 -7.10 27.92 18.48
CA ASP A 424 -6.81 27.84 17.05
C ASP A 424 -5.62 26.93 16.74
N ALA A 425 -4.54 27.00 17.53
CA ALA A 425 -3.38 26.13 17.35
C ALA A 425 -3.72 24.65 17.55
N VAL A 426 -4.50 24.31 18.59
CA VAL A 426 -4.96 22.95 18.86
C VAL A 426 -5.90 22.47 17.77
N GLU A 427 -6.87 23.27 17.34
CA GLU A 427 -7.85 22.87 16.33
C GLU A 427 -7.19 22.56 14.98
N ARG A 428 -6.32 23.45 14.50
CA ARG A 428 -5.67 23.31 13.20
C ARG A 428 -4.73 22.12 13.14
N SER A 429 -4.11 21.75 14.25
CA SER A 429 -3.15 20.65 14.32
C SER A 429 -3.77 19.27 14.54
N ARG A 430 -5.10 19.19 14.78
CA ARG A 430 -5.82 17.92 15.00
C ARG A 430 -5.62 16.93 13.87
N MET A 431 -5.68 17.39 12.61
CA MET A 431 -5.58 16.53 11.43
C MET A 431 -4.26 15.77 11.35
N ILE A 432 -3.18 16.39 11.83
CA ILE A 432 -1.83 15.80 11.86
C ILE A 432 -1.45 15.26 13.24
N ARG A 433 -2.36 15.29 14.22
CA ARG A 433 -2.12 14.82 15.60
C ARG A 433 -0.81 15.36 16.18
N LEU A 434 -0.57 16.66 16.01
CA LEU A 434 0.60 17.30 16.58
C LEU A 434 0.42 17.38 18.10
N PRO A 435 1.41 16.94 18.91
CA PRO A 435 1.29 16.99 20.36
C PRO A 435 1.47 18.42 20.87
N HIS A 436 0.69 18.81 21.87
CA HIS A 436 0.79 20.13 22.51
C HIS A 436 0.81 19.95 24.01
N VAL A 437 1.40 20.90 24.73
CA VAL A 437 1.33 20.92 26.19
C VAL A 437 0.90 22.30 26.66
N LEU A 438 -0.12 22.32 27.51
CA LEU A 438 -0.52 23.49 28.30
C LEU A 438 -0.13 23.26 29.75
N LEU A 439 0.55 24.23 30.34
CA LEU A 439 0.90 24.27 31.74
C LEU A 439 0.11 25.36 32.45
N GLN A 440 -0.45 25.02 33.60
CA GLN A 440 -0.82 25.99 34.63
C GLN A 440 0.24 25.95 35.73
N LEU A 441 0.79 27.10 36.05
CA LEU A 441 1.90 27.27 37.00
C LEU A 441 1.46 28.21 38.14
N PRO A 442 0.88 27.69 39.23
CA PRO A 442 0.49 28.50 40.38
C PRO A 442 1.70 29.19 40.99
N LEU A 443 1.62 30.52 41.14
CA LEU A 443 2.73 31.33 41.66
C LEU A 443 2.89 31.13 43.18
N LEU A 444 4.13 31.28 43.67
CA LEU A 444 4.36 31.44 45.10
C LEU A 444 3.73 32.76 45.60
N PRO A 445 3.16 32.82 46.82
CA PRO A 445 2.50 34.01 47.35
C PRO A 445 3.38 35.28 47.34
N GLU A 446 4.70 35.13 47.43
CA GLU A 446 5.66 36.25 47.45
C GLU A 446 6.13 36.69 46.06
N VAL A 447 5.75 35.98 44.99
CA VAL A 447 6.24 36.20 43.62
C VAL A 447 5.21 36.96 42.80
N ALA A 448 5.60 38.13 42.28
CA ALA A 448 4.76 38.87 41.36
C ALA A 448 4.77 38.23 39.96
N HIS A 449 3.62 38.27 39.27
CA HIS A 449 3.47 37.81 37.88
C HIS A 449 4.55 38.34 36.94
N ILE A 450 4.92 39.62 37.08
CA ILE A 450 5.93 40.25 36.23
C ILE A 450 7.33 39.64 36.40
N ASP A 451 7.68 39.18 37.59
CA ASP A 451 8.99 38.57 37.85
C ASP A 451 9.05 37.15 37.27
N ALA A 452 7.96 36.40 37.37
CA ALA A 452 7.82 35.10 36.71
C ALA A 452 7.83 35.24 35.18
N LEU A 453 7.12 36.23 34.63
CA LEU A 453 7.10 36.51 33.19
C LEU A 453 8.48 36.95 32.67
N ARG A 454 9.23 37.77 33.41
CA ARG A 454 10.62 38.14 33.04
C ARG A 454 11.57 36.94 33.08
N ALA A 455 11.32 35.99 33.98
CA ALA A 455 12.08 34.75 34.04
C ALA A 455 11.69 33.78 32.90
N CYS A 456 10.51 33.91 32.29
CA CYS A 456 10.01 33.10 31.18
C CYS A 456 10.42 33.68 29.82
N GLN A 457 11.38 33.05 29.14
CA GLN A 457 11.86 33.47 27.83
C GLN A 457 11.48 32.47 26.74
N MET A 458 10.33 32.69 26.11
CA MET A 458 9.89 31.92 24.94
C MET A 458 10.26 32.69 23.67
N SER A 459 11.19 32.15 22.88
CA SER A 459 11.63 32.75 21.61
C SER A 459 11.21 31.95 20.38
N ARG A 460 10.51 30.83 20.59
CA ARG A 460 10.07 29.94 19.54
C ARG A 460 8.64 30.29 19.13
N ALA A 461 8.43 30.46 17.83
CA ALA A 461 7.11 30.72 17.27
C ALA A 461 6.13 29.59 17.66
N GLY A 462 5.00 29.98 18.23
CA GLY A 462 3.97 29.12 18.79
C GLY A 462 4.08 28.78 20.27
N ASP A 463 5.21 29.09 20.91
CA ASP A 463 5.34 28.97 22.36
C ASP A 463 4.84 30.27 23.01
N LEU A 464 3.77 30.19 23.79
CA LEU A 464 3.03 31.34 24.32
C LEU A 464 2.97 31.29 25.85
N CYS A 465 2.92 32.45 26.50
CA CYS A 465 2.61 32.52 27.92
C CYS A 465 1.66 33.68 28.23
N THR A 466 0.95 33.58 29.36
CA THR A 466 0.08 34.64 29.86
C THR A 466 -0.06 34.57 31.38
N ALA A 467 -0.61 35.63 31.97
CA ALA A 467 -0.90 35.72 33.40
C ALA A 467 -2.38 35.50 33.65
N GLY A 468 -2.70 34.72 34.68
CA GLY A 468 -4.03 34.61 35.27
C GLY A 468 -4.16 35.43 36.56
N SER A 469 -5.01 34.97 37.47
CA SER A 469 -5.24 35.60 38.77
C SER A 469 -4.14 35.27 39.79
N ASP A 470 -3.78 33.99 39.93
CA ASP A 470 -2.76 33.48 40.84
C ASP A 470 -1.71 32.58 40.14
N SER A 471 -1.86 32.40 38.83
CA SER A 471 -1.14 31.39 38.06
C SER A 471 -0.58 31.99 36.77
N LEU A 472 0.54 31.44 36.30
CA LEU A 472 1.06 31.68 34.95
C LEU A 472 0.67 30.52 34.05
N TYR A 473 0.13 30.81 32.89
CA TYR A 473 -0.19 29.80 31.88
C TYR A 473 0.88 29.80 30.79
N ALA A 474 1.39 28.63 30.43
CA ALA A 474 2.40 28.46 29.39
C ALA A 474 1.97 27.36 28.40
N PHE A 475 1.97 27.67 27.12
CA PHE A 475 1.64 26.74 26.05
C PHE A 475 2.87 26.48 25.18
N PHE A 476 3.19 25.20 24.98
CA PHE A 476 4.28 24.76 24.11
C PHE A 476 3.73 24.09 22.85
N PHE A 477 4.03 24.69 21.70
CA PHE A 477 3.57 24.18 20.42
C PHE A 477 4.43 23.00 19.95
N ALA A 478 3.79 21.91 19.51
CA ALA A 478 4.47 20.71 19.04
C ALA A 478 5.44 20.09 20.05
N CYS A 479 5.04 20.07 21.32
CA CYS A 479 5.80 19.54 22.44
C CYS A 479 5.15 18.24 22.95
N ARG A 480 5.94 17.20 23.22
CA ARG A 480 5.46 15.99 23.88
C ARG A 480 5.55 16.14 25.39
N MET A 481 4.70 15.42 26.11
CA MET A 481 4.70 15.44 27.58
C MET A 481 6.07 15.07 28.18
N ASP A 482 6.78 14.13 27.56
CA ASP A 482 8.11 13.68 28.00
C ASP A 482 9.20 14.75 27.85
N ASP A 483 8.99 15.73 26.95
CA ASP A 483 9.97 16.78 26.65
C ASP A 483 9.76 18.04 27.53
N VAL A 484 8.66 18.11 28.29
CA VAL A 484 8.22 19.32 29.00
C VAL A 484 9.25 19.83 29.99
N ASP A 485 9.82 18.93 30.81
CA ASP A 485 10.82 19.31 31.81
C ASP A 485 12.06 19.94 31.16
N ALA A 486 12.54 19.34 30.06
CA ALA A 486 13.68 19.85 29.30
C ALA A 486 13.36 21.16 28.56
N VAL A 487 12.10 21.38 28.15
CA VAL A 487 11.65 22.66 27.60
C VAL A 487 11.61 23.73 28.69
N CYS A 488 11.02 23.43 29.85
CA CYS A 488 10.90 24.36 30.97
C CYS A 488 12.27 24.82 31.48
N GLN A 489 13.24 23.91 31.62
CA GLN A 489 14.62 24.25 32.00
C GLN A 489 15.31 25.23 31.03
N ARG A 490 14.91 25.25 29.76
CA ARG A 490 15.47 26.18 28.75
C ARG A 490 14.77 27.53 28.75
N VAL A 491 13.45 27.50 28.90
CA VAL A 491 12.56 28.67 28.82
C VAL A 491 12.64 29.51 30.10
N PHE A 492 12.68 28.89 31.28
CA PHE A 492 12.79 29.61 32.55
C PHE A 492 14.25 29.85 32.94
N LYS A 493 14.63 31.12 33.16
CA LYS A 493 15.99 31.53 33.59
C LYS A 493 16.25 31.37 35.08
N ARG A 494 15.22 31.02 35.85
CA ARG A 494 15.29 30.71 37.27
C ARG A 494 14.69 29.32 37.50
N PRO A 495 15.14 28.58 38.54
CA PRO A 495 14.49 27.34 38.94
C PRO A 495 13.00 27.57 39.15
N MET A 496 12.17 26.67 38.60
CA MET A 496 10.71 26.79 38.72
C MET A 496 10.23 26.76 40.17
N ALA A 497 10.92 26.02 41.05
CA ALA A 497 10.61 25.96 42.47
C ALA A 497 10.78 27.30 43.21
N ASP A 498 11.51 28.26 42.64
CA ASP A 498 11.67 29.61 43.22
C ASP A 498 10.54 30.56 42.81
N LEU A 499 9.67 30.13 41.89
CA LEU A 499 8.63 30.95 41.26
C LEU A 499 7.24 30.37 41.45
N PHE A 500 7.12 29.04 41.48
CA PHE A 500 5.86 28.32 41.40
C PHE A 500 5.74 27.28 42.52
N GLN A 501 4.51 27.06 42.99
CA GLN A 501 4.17 26.03 43.98
C GLN A 501 4.20 24.62 43.38
N GLY A 502 4.03 24.52 42.05
CA GLY A 502 3.99 23.30 41.28
C GLY A 502 3.54 23.56 39.85
N ASP A 503 3.24 22.51 39.10
CA ASP A 503 2.76 22.60 37.74
C ASP A 503 1.64 21.57 37.46
N LEU A 504 0.60 22.02 36.76
CA LEU A 504 -0.45 21.16 36.24
C LEU A 504 -0.28 21.07 34.72
N ARG A 505 -0.21 19.84 34.19
CA ARG A 505 0.12 19.57 32.78
C ARG A 505 -1.07 18.96 32.05
N SER A 506 -1.46 19.58 30.94
CA SER A 506 -2.48 19.09 30.01
C SER A 506 -1.84 18.81 28.65
N GLY A 507 -1.97 17.58 28.15
CA GLY A 507 -1.27 17.10 26.94
C GLY A 507 -2.15 16.55 25.82
N ASP A 508 -3.42 16.32 26.11
CA ASP A 508 -4.41 15.89 25.14
C ASP A 508 -5.40 17.03 24.85
N ASN A 509 -6.10 16.93 23.73
CA ASN A 509 -6.98 18.01 23.28
C ASN A 509 -8.14 18.28 24.24
N GLU A 510 -8.63 17.27 24.96
CA GLU A 510 -9.76 17.42 25.88
C GLU A 510 -9.32 18.10 27.18
N SER A 511 -8.19 17.68 27.76
CA SER A 511 -7.62 18.33 28.95
C SER A 511 -7.19 19.76 28.68
N ILE A 512 -6.60 20.04 27.51
CA ILE A 512 -6.26 21.42 27.12
C ILE A 512 -7.53 22.26 26.97
N ALA A 513 -8.58 21.73 26.32
CA ALA A 513 -9.83 22.47 26.14
C ALA A 513 -10.55 22.76 27.47
N ALA A 514 -10.59 21.77 28.38
CA ALA A 514 -11.17 21.92 29.72
C ALA A 514 -10.41 22.98 30.54
N GLU A 515 -9.08 22.95 30.48
CA GLU A 515 -8.23 23.92 31.18
C GLU A 515 -8.43 25.35 30.65
N LEU A 516 -8.50 25.51 29.33
CA LEU A 516 -8.79 26.81 28.73
C LEU A 516 -10.19 27.33 29.08
N ALA A 517 -11.19 26.44 29.21
CA ALA A 517 -12.53 26.84 29.64
C ALA A 517 -12.55 27.31 31.10
N ARG A 518 -11.77 26.65 31.97
CA ARG A 518 -11.59 27.08 33.35
C ARG A 518 -10.90 28.43 33.43
N PHE A 519 -9.82 28.61 32.66
CA PHE A 519 -9.09 29.87 32.60
C PHE A 519 -9.96 31.01 32.03
N GLU A 520 -10.80 30.74 31.03
CA GLU A 520 -11.76 31.72 30.49
C GLU A 520 -12.78 32.17 31.55
N ALA A 521 -13.28 31.25 32.37
CA ALA A 521 -14.19 31.58 33.47
C ALA A 521 -13.50 32.42 34.55
N GLU A 522 -12.25 32.08 34.89
CA GLU A 522 -11.41 32.82 35.84
C GLU A 522 -11.22 34.29 35.40
N ILE A 523 -10.86 34.53 34.14
CA ILE A 523 -10.67 35.88 33.59
C ILE A 523 -11.97 36.67 33.54
N ALA A 524 -13.11 35.99 33.33
CA ALA A 524 -14.42 36.63 33.30
C ALA A 524 -14.84 37.14 34.70
N GLU A 525 -14.45 36.43 35.76
CA GLU A 525 -14.67 36.87 37.15
C GLU A 525 -13.68 37.96 37.58
N LEU A 526 -12.39 37.79 37.25
CA LEU A 526 -11.33 38.73 37.59
C LEU A 526 -10.39 38.96 36.39
N PRO A 527 -10.53 40.08 35.67
CA PRO A 527 -9.68 40.37 34.53
C PRO A 527 -8.19 40.41 34.90
N ALA A 528 -7.37 39.61 34.22
CA ALA A 528 -5.93 39.56 34.45
C ALA A 528 -5.25 40.89 34.02
N PRO A 529 -4.24 41.38 34.75
CA PRO A 529 -3.49 42.57 34.35
C PRO A 529 -2.73 42.36 33.03
N ASP A 530 -2.71 43.39 32.19
CA ASP A 530 -1.92 43.41 30.95
C ASP A 530 -0.47 43.85 31.25
N TYR A 531 0.48 42.93 31.06
CA TYR A 531 1.91 43.16 31.26
C TYR A 531 2.68 43.51 29.98
N SER A 532 1.98 43.72 28.85
CA SER A 532 2.60 43.96 27.53
C SER A 532 3.56 45.16 27.53
N THR A 533 3.28 46.20 28.32
CA THR A 533 4.11 47.41 28.43
C THR A 533 5.32 47.27 29.36
N TRP A 534 5.34 46.22 30.19
CA TRP A 534 6.37 45.98 31.22
C TRP A 534 7.40 44.92 30.82
N LEU A 535 7.12 44.21 29.74
CA LEU A 535 7.99 43.21 29.14
C LEU A 535 8.67 43.82 27.89
N PRO A 536 9.94 43.49 27.63
CA PRO A 536 10.59 43.91 26.40
C PRO A 536 9.78 43.36 25.22
N VAL A 537 9.38 44.24 24.29
CA VAL A 537 8.76 43.84 23.02
C VAL A 537 9.74 42.90 22.32
N GLN A 538 9.39 41.61 22.25
CA GLN A 538 10.13 40.71 21.37
C GLN A 538 9.87 41.19 19.94
N PRO A 539 10.92 41.48 19.15
CA PRO A 539 10.72 41.91 17.78
C PRO A 539 10.03 40.78 17.03
N MET A 540 8.79 41.02 16.61
CA MET A 540 8.18 40.30 15.51
C MET A 540 9.16 40.48 14.33
N PRO A 541 9.71 39.40 13.73
CA PRO A 541 10.54 39.59 12.55
C PRO A 541 9.70 40.38 11.53
N PRO A 542 10.27 41.44 10.92
CA PRO A 542 9.51 42.27 10.01
C PRO A 542 8.95 41.38 8.91
N PHE A 543 7.63 41.39 8.78
CA PHE A 543 6.97 41.00 7.54
C PHE A 543 7.58 41.87 6.45
N ARG A 544 8.42 41.29 5.58
CA ARG A 544 8.77 41.90 4.31
C ARG A 544 7.68 41.50 3.32
N PRO A 545 6.77 42.41 2.92
CA PRO A 545 6.04 42.25 1.68
C PRO A 545 6.99 42.61 0.53
N GLU A 546 7.99 41.78 0.29
CA GLU A 546 8.77 41.80 -0.95
C GLU A 546 8.63 40.42 -1.57
N ASP A 547 7.47 40.19 -2.16
CA ASP A 547 7.22 39.44 -3.42
C ASP A 547 5.71 39.25 -3.63
N ALA A 548 4.97 40.35 -3.47
CA ALA A 548 3.61 40.48 -3.96
C ALA A 548 3.45 41.90 -4.53
N SER A 549 4.09 42.16 -5.67
CA SER A 549 3.62 43.18 -6.59
C SER A 549 3.13 42.48 -7.86
N PRO A 550 1.87 42.70 -8.28
CA PRO A 550 1.35 42.21 -9.55
C PRO A 550 1.90 43.09 -10.68
N ASP A 551 2.21 42.46 -11.81
CA ASP A 551 2.54 43.05 -13.11
C ASP A 551 3.81 43.90 -13.25
N ALA A 552 4.88 43.25 -13.72
CA ALA A 552 5.76 43.84 -14.74
C ALA A 552 6.56 42.74 -15.47
N PHE A 553 5.97 42.22 -16.54
CA PHE A 553 6.71 41.66 -17.66
C PHE A 553 7.76 42.69 -18.14
N GLY A 554 9.03 42.40 -17.86
CA GLY A 554 10.14 43.05 -18.55
C GLY A 554 10.24 42.51 -19.97
N GLN A 555 9.90 43.36 -20.94
CA GLN A 555 10.13 43.18 -22.36
C GLN A 555 11.58 42.76 -22.67
N PRO A 556 11.83 41.87 -23.63
CA PRO A 556 13.10 41.80 -24.34
C PRO A 556 13.14 42.82 -25.49
N ALA A 557 14.31 43.44 -25.71
CA ALA A 557 14.60 44.32 -26.85
C ALA A 557 14.63 43.53 -28.19
N PRO A 558 14.53 44.21 -29.36
CA PRO A 558 13.94 43.63 -30.55
C PRO A 558 14.91 42.83 -31.43
N ALA A 559 14.40 41.77 -32.05
CA ALA A 559 14.95 41.18 -33.26
C ALA A 559 13.80 40.67 -34.15
N ASP A 560 13.84 41.09 -35.41
CA ASP A 560 12.85 40.90 -36.48
C ASP A 560 12.86 39.46 -37.08
N PRO A 561 11.95 39.11 -38.03
CA PRO A 561 11.09 37.93 -37.92
C PRO A 561 11.49 36.74 -38.82
N ALA A 562 11.11 35.52 -38.43
CA ALA A 562 10.73 34.45 -39.38
C ALA A 562 10.13 33.21 -38.68
N ALA A 563 8.96 32.80 -39.20
CA ALA A 563 8.49 31.42 -39.35
C ALA A 563 7.96 30.60 -38.14
N ALA A 564 6.66 30.30 -38.26
CA ALA A 564 6.03 28.98 -38.10
C ALA A 564 5.77 28.40 -36.69
N GLY A 565 4.48 28.35 -36.35
CA GLY A 565 3.80 27.07 -36.12
C GLY A 565 3.52 26.60 -34.69
N ALA A 566 2.24 26.27 -34.47
CA ALA A 566 1.71 25.30 -33.51
C ALA A 566 1.33 25.77 -32.09
N THR A 567 0.01 25.79 -31.91
CA THR A 567 -0.84 25.92 -30.73
C THR A 567 -0.50 24.90 -29.63
N ALA A 568 -0.33 25.36 -28.39
CA ALA A 568 -0.23 24.53 -27.20
C ALA A 568 -1.60 24.40 -26.49
N LEU A 569 -2.05 23.15 -26.36
CA LEU A 569 -3.22 22.73 -25.60
C LEU A 569 -2.92 22.70 -24.09
N ALA A 570 -3.83 23.26 -23.30
CA ALA A 570 -3.87 23.15 -21.86
C ALA A 570 -4.13 21.68 -21.43
N ILE A 571 -3.28 21.14 -20.56
CA ILE A 571 -3.44 19.81 -19.96
C ILE A 571 -4.12 19.97 -18.60
N ALA A 572 -5.36 19.49 -18.52
CA ALA A 572 -6.15 19.36 -17.30
C ALA A 572 -5.61 18.22 -16.40
N PRO A 573 -5.86 18.27 -15.08
CA PRO A 573 -5.34 17.28 -14.13
C PRO A 573 -5.95 15.90 -14.34
N GLY A 574 -5.10 14.88 -14.40
CA GLY A 574 -5.50 13.48 -14.60
C GLY A 574 -6.38 12.95 -13.47
N ALA A 575 -7.63 12.63 -13.83
CA ALA A 575 -8.60 11.96 -12.98
C ALA A 575 -8.16 10.51 -12.69
N GLN A 576 -8.10 10.14 -11.41
CA GLN A 576 -8.01 8.75 -10.98
C GLN A 576 -9.36 8.08 -11.25
N ALA A 577 -9.41 7.19 -12.24
CA ALA A 577 -10.59 6.38 -12.54
C ALA A 577 -10.91 5.43 -11.38
N ALA A 578 -12.18 5.38 -10.97
CA ALA A 578 -12.67 4.49 -9.92
C ALA A 578 -12.37 3.01 -10.25
N PRO A 579 -12.09 2.16 -9.25
CA PRO A 579 -11.99 0.73 -9.46
C PRO A 579 -13.34 0.16 -9.89
N VAL A 580 -13.34 -0.75 -10.86
CA VAL A 580 -14.50 -1.60 -11.16
C VAL A 580 -14.62 -2.56 -9.99
N THR A 581 -15.55 -2.32 -9.09
CA THR A 581 -15.84 -3.20 -7.95
C THR A 581 -16.78 -4.32 -8.41
N LEU A 582 -16.36 -5.58 -8.24
CA LEU A 582 -17.29 -6.70 -8.39
C LEU A 582 -18.40 -6.59 -7.33
N PRO A 583 -19.69 -6.67 -7.69
CA PRO A 583 -20.74 -6.80 -6.70
C PRO A 583 -20.61 -8.19 -6.05
N LEU A 584 -20.20 -8.20 -4.78
CA LEU A 584 -20.21 -9.41 -3.94
C LEU A 584 -21.62 -9.99 -3.94
N MET A 585 -21.75 -11.28 -4.29
CA MET A 585 -23.02 -12.00 -4.15
C MET A 585 -23.40 -11.99 -2.66
N ALA A 586 -24.46 -11.26 -2.30
CA ALA A 586 -25.10 -11.47 -1.02
C ALA A 586 -25.58 -12.94 -0.99
N PRO A 587 -25.27 -13.71 0.08
CA PRO A 587 -25.78 -15.07 0.20
C PRO A 587 -27.31 -14.99 0.10
N ARG A 588 -27.91 -15.78 -0.81
CA ARG A 588 -29.35 -15.92 -0.88
C ARG A 588 -29.83 -16.32 0.52
N ARG A 589 -30.48 -15.39 1.23
CA ARG A 589 -31.26 -15.74 2.42
C ARG A 589 -32.24 -16.81 1.98
N ALA A 590 -32.09 -18.01 2.54
CA ALA A 590 -33.12 -19.02 2.46
C ALA A 590 -34.44 -18.36 2.86
N SER A 591 -35.43 -18.42 1.98
CA SER A 591 -36.78 -17.97 2.28
C SER A 591 -37.27 -18.69 3.56
N PRO A 592 -38.02 -18.04 4.45
CA PRO A 592 -38.47 -18.66 5.69
C PRO A 592 -39.54 -19.70 5.34
N SER A 593 -39.12 -20.95 5.15
CA SER A 593 -40.01 -22.09 5.01
C SER A 593 -40.17 -22.77 6.36
N ALA A 594 -41.41 -22.76 6.83
CA ALA A 594 -42.04 -23.64 7.80
C ALA A 594 -41.50 -23.61 9.25
N ALA A 595 -42.45 -23.42 10.17
CA ALA A 595 -42.32 -23.57 11.61
C ALA A 595 -41.53 -24.84 12.01
N PRO A 596 -40.80 -24.82 13.14
CA PRO A 596 -40.03 -25.97 13.59
C PRO A 596 -40.97 -27.16 13.78
N ARG A 597 -40.66 -28.27 13.08
CA ARG A 597 -41.28 -29.57 13.35
C ARG A 597 -41.09 -29.89 14.83
N ALA A 598 -42.19 -30.19 15.50
CA ALA A 598 -42.20 -30.67 16.88
C ALA A 598 -41.26 -31.87 17.02
N LEU A 599 -40.53 -31.89 18.15
CA LEU A 599 -39.71 -33.04 18.55
C LEU A 599 -40.59 -34.31 18.57
N PRO A 600 -40.12 -35.44 18.01
CA PRO A 600 -40.90 -36.67 18.02
C PRO A 600 -41.05 -37.17 19.46
N GLU A 601 -42.30 -37.31 19.92
CA GLU A 601 -42.60 -37.98 21.18
C GLU A 601 -42.29 -39.48 21.07
N PRO A 602 -41.66 -40.10 22.08
CA PRO A 602 -41.41 -41.53 22.11
C PRO A 602 -42.72 -42.29 22.35
N HIS A 603 -43.28 -42.86 21.28
CA HIS A 603 -44.36 -43.84 21.39
C HIS A 603 -43.79 -45.20 21.82
N PRO A 604 -44.28 -45.83 22.91
CA PRO A 604 -43.81 -47.15 23.32
C PRO A 604 -44.34 -48.21 22.35
N VAL A 605 -43.42 -48.89 21.67
CA VAL A 605 -43.74 -50.04 20.80
C VAL A 605 -43.99 -51.27 21.68
N PRO A 606 -45.12 -51.99 21.54
CA PRO A 606 -45.35 -53.21 22.29
C PRO A 606 -44.53 -54.35 21.68
N LEU A 607 -43.61 -54.92 22.47
CA LEU A 607 -42.94 -56.17 22.13
C LEU A 607 -44.00 -57.30 22.10
N LYS A 608 -44.30 -57.82 20.90
CA LYS A 608 -44.98 -59.11 20.76
C LYS A 608 -43.91 -60.21 20.75
N ARG A 609 -44.09 -61.17 21.66
CA ARG A 609 -43.28 -62.38 21.82
C ARG A 609 -43.29 -63.25 20.55
N GLN A 610 -42.19 -63.98 20.39
CA GLN A 610 -42.17 -65.28 19.70
C GLN A 610 -43.37 -66.12 20.16
N ASP A 611 -44.28 -66.41 19.24
CA ASP A 611 -44.24 -67.62 18.42
C ASP A 611 -44.63 -67.30 16.96
#